data_AF-A0A5C4XFH1-F1
#
_entry.id   AF-A0A5C4XFH1-F1
#
_cell.length_a   1.000
_cell.length_b   1.000
_cell.length_c   1.000
_cell.angle_alpha   90.00
_cell.angle_beta   90.00
_cell.angle_gamma   90.00
#
_symmetry.space_group_name_H-M   'P 1'
#
loop_
_entity.id
_entity.type
_entity.pdbx_description
1 polymer ?
#
loop_
_entity_poly.entity_id
_entity_poly.type
_entity_poly.pdbx_seq_one_letter_code
_entity_poly.pdbx_strand_id
1 'polypeptide(L)'
;MKRLILPAIALPVTLVSSFYSTTAHAQSAPLVNVCSGLSVDLPVLQPLTSGLGAILSPLSSLIDLNLTGALSGKNIGVNVLDTNGQAVNSADCGLAADSIDIDDARGISMGGGSLTGLGGAGNAASVAGEVNSVAIGNGANTSVAATNAIALGLRGTVTAANGVALGADTNVSAAGGVALGSGSVASRAGMAGATELFSGTAVSSTAGAVSVGTAGGERQITNVAGGTADTDAVNVRQLRAVSNTVTTGLGDVAIALGGGSSYNSNTNVFTGPSYTLRGNTYTDVNSALQAINSFIGGAGTNGALAANNTSGLPNAVATGADATAVGYGSSAAHANSTAIGRGATTTRAGQVMIGTSTNTYTMPGVTSTASRAAQSGPTQVLTTDAAGNIASANIDVNRISSDISSLRGDISSLRSETRKGIAAAMSMTAAPKPSAPGKTSWSTNIAGYHGEMATSFAVAHMFDSNYPVVFDASVGYSPGGGAPGVRVGLSGEF
;
A
#
# COMPACT_ATOMS: atom_id res chain seq x y z
N MET A 1 100.81 26.07 14.47
CA MET A 1 101.01 26.07 15.94
C MET A 1 101.70 27.37 16.37
N LYS A 2 101.77 27.66 17.69
CA LYS A 2 102.67 28.58 18.43
C LYS A 2 104.00 28.95 17.70
N ARG A 3 104.71 30.08 17.90
CA ARG A 3 104.68 31.27 18.81
C ARG A 3 105.85 32.22 18.41
N LEU A 4 105.74 33.55 18.60
CA LEU A 4 106.77 34.61 18.87
C LEU A 4 106.09 35.98 18.57
N ILE A 5 105.91 36.99 19.44
CA ILE A 5 106.76 37.80 20.35
C ILE A 5 107.59 38.91 19.64
N LEU A 6 106.94 40.10 19.53
CA LEU A 6 107.45 41.50 19.62
C LEU A 6 108.53 42.04 18.62
N PRO A 7 108.72 43.39 18.47
CA PRO A 7 107.95 44.56 18.94
C PRO A 7 107.64 45.62 17.83
N ALA A 8 107.28 46.86 18.22
CA ALA A 8 106.65 47.91 17.40
C ALA A 8 107.60 48.97 16.77
N ILE A 9 107.06 49.73 15.79
CA ILE A 9 107.50 51.08 15.37
C ILE A 9 106.24 51.96 15.17
N ALA A 10 106.34 53.26 15.46
CA ALA A 10 105.22 54.23 15.47
C ALA A 10 105.35 55.32 14.38
N LEU A 11 104.25 56.06 14.08
CA LEU A 11 104.13 57.54 13.92
C LEU A 11 102.67 57.92 13.48
N PRO A 12 102.20 59.21 13.51
CA PRO A 12 100.92 59.49 14.19
C PRO A 12 100.00 60.57 13.53
N VAL A 13 98.98 61.00 14.30
CA VAL A 13 98.52 62.42 14.46
C VAL A 13 97.39 62.99 13.54
N THR A 14 96.35 63.54 14.23
CA THR A 14 95.39 64.62 13.84
C THR A 14 94.33 64.43 12.73
N LEU A 15 93.18 65.14 12.69
CA LEU A 15 92.24 65.67 13.73
C LEU A 15 90.99 66.28 13.04
N VAL A 16 89.85 66.34 13.74
CA VAL A 16 88.68 67.25 13.58
C VAL A 16 87.78 67.18 12.32
N SER A 17 86.50 66.99 12.65
CA SER A 17 85.24 67.14 11.89
C SER A 17 84.95 68.50 11.22
N SER A 18 84.09 68.52 10.19
CA SER A 18 82.70 69.07 10.29
C SER A 18 81.97 69.19 8.91
N PHE A 19 80.65 69.43 8.99
CA PHE A 19 79.70 69.99 7.98
C PHE A 19 78.51 69.13 7.49
N TYR A 20 77.32 69.71 7.67
CA TYR A 20 76.04 69.44 7.01
C TYR A 20 75.89 70.41 5.78
N SER A 21 74.91 70.33 4.86
CA SER A 21 73.65 69.59 4.85
C SER A 21 73.14 69.25 3.43
N THR A 22 72.19 68.32 3.38
CA THR A 22 71.06 68.16 2.41
C THR A 22 70.91 69.12 1.21
N THR A 23 70.73 68.53 0.02
CA THR A 23 69.46 68.60 -0.73
C THR A 23 69.29 67.33 -1.57
N ALA A 24 68.18 66.62 -1.40
CA ALA A 24 67.80 65.50 -2.26
C ALA A 24 66.71 65.95 -3.24
N HIS A 25 66.93 65.78 -4.54
CA HIS A 25 65.84 65.76 -5.51
C HIS A 25 65.38 64.32 -5.70
N ALA A 26 64.22 63.99 -5.15
CA ALA A 26 63.54 62.74 -5.44
C ALA A 26 62.89 62.84 -6.82
N GLN A 27 63.49 62.22 -7.85
CA GLN A 27 62.82 61.98 -9.12
C GLN A 27 61.92 60.75 -8.99
N SER A 28 60.62 60.90 -9.29
CA SER A 28 59.64 59.80 -9.30
C SER A 28 59.40 59.26 -10.71
N ALA A 29 60.44 59.25 -11.56
CA ALA A 29 60.43 58.62 -12.87
C ALA A 29 61.50 57.52 -12.89
N PRO A 30 61.26 56.37 -13.55
CA PRO A 30 62.25 55.30 -13.62
C PRO A 30 63.49 55.79 -14.39
N LEU A 31 64.69 55.61 -13.82
CA LEU A 31 65.96 56.06 -14.42
C LEU A 31 66.29 55.35 -15.75
N VAL A 32 65.59 54.24 -16.05
CA VAL A 32 65.65 53.51 -17.32
C VAL A 32 64.24 53.24 -17.81
N ASN A 33 63.96 53.56 -19.07
CA ASN A 33 62.81 53.05 -19.81
C ASN A 33 63.33 52.35 -21.07
N VAL A 34 62.90 51.11 -21.29
CA VAL A 34 63.35 50.24 -22.38
C VAL A 34 63.22 50.89 -23.76
N CYS A 35 62.24 51.78 -23.93
CA CYS A 35 61.94 52.46 -25.18
C CYS A 35 62.61 53.85 -25.33
N SER A 36 63.19 54.42 -24.26
CA SER A 36 63.77 55.77 -24.29
C SER A 36 65.17 55.89 -23.67
N GLY A 37 65.79 54.76 -23.30
CA GLY A 37 67.17 54.70 -22.81
C GLY A 37 67.34 55.00 -21.32
N LEU A 38 68.61 55.09 -20.93
CA LEU A 38 69.11 55.42 -19.59
C LEU A 38 69.35 56.94 -19.51
N SER A 39 68.77 57.60 -18.51
CA SER A 39 69.03 59.03 -18.22
C SER A 39 69.52 59.16 -16.79
N VAL A 40 70.75 59.66 -16.61
CA VAL A 40 71.37 59.82 -15.28
C VAL A 40 72.00 61.21 -15.17
N ASP A 41 71.50 62.01 -14.23
CA ASP A 41 72.23 63.19 -13.75
C ASP A 41 73.41 62.71 -12.89
N LEU A 42 74.64 62.85 -13.42
CA LEU A 42 75.84 62.57 -12.65
C LEU A 42 76.07 63.69 -11.62
N PRO A 43 76.47 63.35 -10.37
CA PRO A 43 76.82 64.36 -9.38
C PRO A 43 78.01 65.18 -9.86
N VAL A 44 78.00 66.49 -9.55
CA VAL A 44 79.07 67.42 -9.93
C VAL A 44 80.40 66.94 -9.37
N LEU A 45 81.27 66.42 -10.24
CA LEU A 45 82.61 65.97 -9.88
C LEU A 45 83.44 67.18 -9.44
N GLN A 46 83.65 67.36 -8.14
CA GLN A 46 84.64 68.31 -7.64
C GLN A 46 86.03 67.87 -8.12
N PRO A 47 86.79 68.74 -8.80
CA PRO A 47 87.97 68.31 -9.52
C PRO A 47 89.13 68.03 -8.56
N LEU A 48 89.89 66.97 -8.85
CA LEU A 48 91.10 66.57 -8.11
C LEU A 48 92.27 67.53 -8.43
N THR A 49 92.14 68.82 -8.08
CA THR A 49 93.09 69.87 -8.47
C THR A 49 94.34 69.96 -7.59
N SER A 50 94.35 69.32 -6.42
CA SER A 50 95.50 69.30 -5.50
C SER A 50 96.44 68.12 -5.77
N GLY A 51 97.24 68.20 -6.84
CA GLY A 51 98.38 67.29 -7.02
C GLY A 51 98.93 67.14 -8.45
N LEU A 52 98.06 67.15 -9.47
CA LEU A 52 98.47 66.76 -10.84
C LEU A 52 98.75 67.93 -11.80
N GLY A 53 98.30 69.14 -11.46
CA GLY A 53 98.46 70.35 -12.30
C GLY A 53 99.92 70.78 -12.53
N ALA A 54 100.84 70.38 -11.64
CA ALA A 54 102.28 70.67 -11.79
C ALA A 54 103.02 69.73 -12.76
N ILE A 55 102.43 68.58 -13.11
CA ILE A 55 103.06 67.54 -13.94
C ILE A 55 102.50 67.55 -15.38
N LEU A 56 101.27 68.06 -15.58
CA LEU A 56 100.58 68.09 -16.87
C LEU A 56 100.65 69.44 -17.62
N SER A 57 101.27 70.46 -17.03
CA SER A 57 101.42 71.79 -17.66
C SER A 57 102.15 71.81 -19.02
N PRO A 58 103.09 70.91 -19.37
CA PRO A 58 103.72 70.92 -20.70
C PRO A 58 102.87 70.26 -21.79
N LEU A 59 101.78 69.57 -21.44
CA LEU A 59 100.94 68.78 -22.36
C LEU A 59 99.55 69.40 -22.59
N SER A 60 99.20 70.47 -21.87
CA SER A 60 97.89 71.13 -21.92
C SER A 60 97.56 71.83 -23.26
N SER A 61 98.49 71.89 -24.20
CA SER A 61 98.27 72.44 -25.56
C SER A 61 98.10 71.39 -26.65
N LEU A 62 98.25 70.10 -26.34
CA LEU A 62 98.25 69.02 -27.33
C LEU A 62 97.12 68.00 -27.17
N ILE A 63 96.44 67.98 -26.02
CA ILE A 63 95.25 67.15 -25.79
C ILE A 63 94.23 67.97 -24.99
N ASP A 64 93.23 68.53 -25.66
CA ASP A 64 92.04 69.07 -24.98
C ASP A 64 91.14 67.89 -24.55
N LEU A 65 91.53 67.23 -23.46
CA LEU A 65 90.75 66.19 -22.81
C LEU A 65 89.81 66.78 -21.76
N ASN A 66 89.29 67.99 -21.97
CA ASN A 66 88.27 68.61 -21.11
C ASN A 66 86.87 68.00 -21.32
N LEU A 67 86.81 66.66 -21.30
CA LEU A 67 85.58 65.87 -21.22
C LEU A 67 84.74 66.31 -20.01
N THR A 68 85.41 66.72 -18.93
CA THR A 68 84.82 67.33 -17.73
C THR A 68 84.03 68.60 -18.01
N GLY A 69 84.54 69.51 -18.86
CA GLY A 69 83.87 70.77 -19.19
C GLY A 69 82.77 70.61 -20.24
N ALA A 70 82.93 69.68 -21.18
CA ALA A 70 81.92 69.39 -22.19
C ALA A 70 80.66 68.71 -21.61
N LEU A 71 80.81 67.96 -20.51
CA LEU A 71 79.75 67.14 -19.90
C LEU A 71 79.22 67.71 -18.57
N SER A 72 79.88 68.70 -17.96
CA SER A 72 79.38 69.33 -16.72
C SER A 72 78.05 70.05 -16.96
N GLY A 73 77.01 69.64 -16.23
CA GLY A 73 75.67 70.25 -16.30
C GLY A 73 74.88 69.94 -17.58
N LYS A 74 75.35 69.03 -18.45
CA LYS A 74 74.58 68.56 -19.62
C LYS A 74 74.11 67.12 -19.40
N ASN A 75 72.83 66.87 -19.66
CA ASN A 75 72.29 65.52 -19.68
C ASN A 75 72.85 64.74 -20.87
N ILE A 76 73.40 63.55 -20.63
CA ILE A 76 73.86 62.62 -21.66
C ILE A 76 72.75 61.60 -21.90
N GLY A 77 71.84 61.89 -22.81
CA GLY A 77 70.82 60.92 -23.24
C GLY A 77 71.41 59.91 -24.22
N VAL A 78 71.33 58.62 -23.91
CA VAL A 78 71.61 57.54 -24.87
C VAL A 78 70.28 57.04 -25.44
N ASN A 79 69.85 57.64 -26.55
CA ASN A 79 68.64 57.20 -27.24
C ASN A 79 68.87 55.86 -27.94
N VAL A 80 67.90 54.96 -27.83
CA VAL A 80 67.83 53.78 -28.72
C VAL A 80 67.46 54.28 -30.12
N LEU A 81 68.20 53.84 -31.14
CA LEU A 81 67.92 54.17 -32.54
C LEU A 81 67.28 52.97 -33.25
N ASP A 82 66.36 53.22 -34.19
CA ASP A 82 65.82 52.20 -35.08
C ASP A 82 66.84 51.79 -36.15
N THR A 83 66.49 50.83 -37.01
CA THR A 83 67.34 50.37 -38.11
C THR A 83 67.62 51.42 -39.19
N ASN A 84 66.93 52.57 -39.16
CA ASN A 84 67.13 53.72 -40.04
C ASN A 84 67.92 54.86 -39.36
N GLY A 85 68.35 54.67 -38.11
CA GLY A 85 69.14 55.64 -37.34
C GLY A 85 68.32 56.72 -36.62
N GLN A 86 66.99 56.60 -36.58
CA GLN A 86 66.09 57.55 -35.93
C GLN A 86 65.83 57.14 -34.48
N ALA A 87 65.71 58.10 -33.57
CA ALA A 87 65.42 57.80 -32.17
C ALA A 87 64.07 57.10 -32.03
N VAL A 88 64.07 55.90 -31.44
CA VAL A 88 62.85 55.15 -31.11
C VAL A 88 62.06 56.00 -30.12
N ASN A 89 60.86 56.41 -30.54
CA ASN A 89 59.92 57.10 -29.69
C ASN A 89 58.96 56.09 -29.06
N SER A 90 58.25 56.47 -28.00
CA SER A 90 57.39 55.56 -27.24
C SER A 90 56.15 55.03 -28.00
N ALA A 91 55.84 55.54 -29.21
CA ALA A 91 54.73 55.06 -30.02
C ALA A 91 55.10 53.86 -30.93
N ASP A 92 56.38 53.67 -31.26
CA ASP A 92 56.85 52.66 -32.23
C ASP A 92 57.68 51.52 -31.59
N CYS A 93 57.61 51.38 -30.26
CA CYS A 93 58.45 50.46 -29.48
C CYS A 93 57.94 48.99 -29.51
N GLY A 94 58.15 48.30 -30.63
CA GLY A 94 57.91 46.85 -30.74
C GLY A 94 59.03 46.00 -30.13
N LEU A 95 58.85 45.51 -28.91
CA LEU A 95 59.82 44.62 -28.25
C LEU A 95 59.72 43.17 -28.78
N ALA A 96 60.81 42.66 -29.33
CA ALA A 96 61.02 41.24 -29.61
C ALA A 96 62.23 40.75 -28.80
N ALA A 97 62.00 39.86 -27.84
CA ALA A 97 63.01 39.32 -26.93
C ALA A 97 62.79 37.82 -26.74
N ASP A 98 63.87 37.06 -26.55
CA ASP A 98 63.84 35.60 -26.38
C ASP A 98 63.38 35.19 -24.96
N SER A 99 63.49 36.09 -23.98
CA SER A 99 62.96 35.92 -22.62
C SER A 99 62.70 37.26 -21.90
N ILE A 100 61.91 37.21 -20.82
CA ILE A 100 61.61 38.32 -19.90
C ILE A 100 61.69 37.75 -18.47
N ASP A 101 62.48 38.37 -17.60
CA ASP A 101 62.64 37.97 -16.18
C ASP A 101 62.02 39.04 -15.25
N ILE A 102 61.34 38.62 -14.17
CA ILE A 102 60.53 39.53 -13.33
C ILE A 102 60.75 39.26 -11.83
N ASP A 103 61.39 40.22 -11.16
CA ASP A 103 61.69 40.21 -9.72
C ASP A 103 60.51 40.68 -8.81
N ASP A 104 59.35 41.04 -9.37
CA ASP A 104 58.17 41.48 -8.60
C ASP A 104 57.27 40.29 -8.21
N ALA A 105 56.92 40.20 -6.93
CA ALA A 105 56.02 39.20 -6.36
C ALA A 105 54.58 39.23 -6.92
N ARG A 106 54.23 40.25 -7.73
CA ARG A 106 52.94 40.37 -8.42
C ARG A 106 52.83 39.50 -9.68
N GLY A 107 53.93 38.85 -10.09
CA GLY A 107 53.97 37.88 -11.18
C GLY A 107 53.97 38.51 -12.57
N ILE A 108 54.21 37.69 -13.59
CA ILE A 108 54.13 38.14 -14.98
C ILE A 108 52.66 38.26 -15.39
N SER A 109 52.28 39.42 -15.93
CA SER A 109 50.97 39.65 -16.57
C SER A 109 50.88 38.90 -17.91
N MET A 110 50.75 37.56 -17.82
CA MET A 110 50.46 36.52 -18.84
C MET A 110 49.73 36.93 -20.12
N GLY A 111 50.32 37.52 -21.17
CA GLY A 111 51.72 37.94 -21.32
C GLY A 111 52.63 36.95 -22.07
N GLY A 112 53.87 37.34 -22.37
CA GLY A 112 54.52 38.63 -22.09
C GLY A 112 55.20 39.19 -23.33
N GLY A 113 55.26 40.52 -23.46
CA GLY A 113 56.05 41.22 -24.49
C GLY A 113 55.45 41.20 -25.91
N SER A 114 55.23 40.02 -26.50
CA SER A 114 54.66 39.87 -27.86
C SER A 114 54.01 38.51 -28.08
N LEU A 115 52.96 38.47 -28.92
CA LEU A 115 52.16 37.26 -29.20
C LEU A 115 52.60 36.60 -30.51
N THR A 116 53.66 35.79 -30.48
CA THR A 116 54.06 34.92 -31.59
C THR A 116 54.53 33.56 -31.07
N GLY A 117 54.01 32.47 -31.64
CA GLY A 117 54.51 31.11 -31.36
C GLY A 117 53.94 30.43 -30.11
N LEU A 118 52.61 30.23 -30.03
CA LEU A 118 51.96 29.38 -29.01
C LEU A 118 52.24 27.87 -29.22
N GLY A 119 53.49 27.48 -29.47
CA GLY A 119 53.90 26.11 -29.80
C GLY A 119 55.34 25.79 -29.39
N GLY A 120 55.51 25.29 -28.17
CA GLY A 120 56.74 24.57 -27.75
C GLY A 120 56.73 23.12 -28.22
N ALA A 121 57.91 22.49 -28.33
CA ALA A 121 58.23 21.28 -29.11
C ALA A 121 57.38 19.99 -28.96
N GLY A 122 56.35 19.96 -28.09
CA GLY A 122 55.44 18.82 -27.92
C GLY A 122 53.97 19.10 -28.25
N ASN A 123 53.58 20.33 -28.60
CA ASN A 123 52.20 20.71 -28.90
C ASN A 123 52.16 21.81 -29.99
N ALA A 124 51.14 21.80 -30.84
CA ALA A 124 51.05 22.69 -32.01
C ALA A 124 50.76 24.16 -31.65
N ALA A 125 51.05 25.10 -32.56
CA ALA A 125 50.59 26.48 -32.42
C ALA A 125 49.05 26.55 -32.23
N SER A 126 48.57 27.57 -31.52
CA SER A 126 47.14 27.85 -31.42
C SER A 126 46.53 28.16 -32.79
N VAL A 127 45.34 27.63 -33.08
CA VAL A 127 44.63 27.83 -34.36
C VAL A 127 43.27 28.48 -34.12
N ALA A 128 43.12 29.72 -34.60
CA ALA A 128 41.85 30.37 -34.82
C ALA A 128 41.37 30.03 -36.23
N GLY A 129 40.48 29.04 -36.37
CA GLY A 129 40.06 28.49 -37.67
C GLY A 129 39.11 29.40 -38.46
N GLU A 130 38.51 30.39 -37.81
CA GLU A 130 37.53 31.31 -38.38
C GLU A 130 37.80 32.76 -37.95
N VAL A 131 37.40 33.74 -38.77
CA VAL A 131 37.67 35.19 -38.54
C VAL A 131 37.15 35.69 -37.18
N ASN A 132 36.05 35.10 -36.68
CA ASN A 132 35.44 35.45 -35.41
C ASN A 132 35.73 34.46 -34.27
N SER A 133 36.78 33.64 -34.40
CA SER A 133 37.19 32.67 -33.38
C SER A 133 38.37 33.14 -32.54
N VAL A 134 38.46 32.65 -31.29
CA VAL A 134 39.54 32.98 -30.35
C VAL A 134 40.21 31.68 -29.92
N ALA A 135 41.53 31.60 -30.07
CA ALA A 135 42.33 30.47 -29.59
C ALA A 135 43.54 30.99 -28.80
N ILE A 136 43.60 30.70 -27.50
CA ILE A 136 44.67 31.14 -26.59
C ILE A 136 45.16 29.95 -25.78
N GLY A 137 46.48 29.73 -25.80
CA GLY A 137 47.14 28.59 -25.17
C GLY A 137 47.73 27.64 -26.21
N ASN A 138 48.76 26.90 -25.81
CA ASN A 138 49.46 25.99 -26.71
C ASN A 138 48.52 24.85 -27.17
N GLY A 139 48.44 24.58 -28.46
CA GLY A 139 47.54 23.59 -29.05
C GLY A 139 46.05 23.93 -28.97
N ALA A 140 45.67 25.13 -28.48
CA ALA A 140 44.28 25.57 -28.48
C ALA A 140 43.78 25.66 -29.93
N ASN A 141 42.68 24.99 -30.26
CA ASN A 141 42.23 24.81 -31.64
C ASN A 141 40.74 25.08 -31.75
N THR A 142 40.39 26.01 -32.63
CA THR A 142 39.03 26.18 -33.14
C THR A 142 39.03 25.73 -34.61
N SER A 143 38.20 24.76 -34.95
CA SER A 143 38.16 24.17 -36.30
C SER A 143 37.69 25.19 -37.34
N VAL A 144 38.05 24.96 -38.60
CA VAL A 144 37.29 25.50 -39.73
C VAL A 144 35.81 25.14 -39.58
N ALA A 145 34.92 26.06 -39.96
CA ALA A 145 33.48 26.09 -39.70
C ALA A 145 33.05 26.23 -38.22
N ALA A 146 33.95 26.27 -37.24
CA ALA A 146 33.63 26.59 -35.84
C ALA A 146 33.52 28.11 -35.65
N THR A 147 32.57 28.74 -36.34
CA THR A 147 32.33 30.19 -36.26
C THR A 147 31.98 30.60 -34.83
N ASN A 148 32.46 31.78 -34.40
CA ASN A 148 32.22 32.33 -33.06
C ASN A 148 32.74 31.45 -31.90
N ALA A 149 33.67 30.51 -32.18
CA ALA A 149 34.22 29.61 -31.17
C ALA A 149 35.31 30.26 -30.31
N ILE A 150 35.41 29.82 -29.05
CA ILE A 150 36.42 30.28 -28.09
C ILE A 150 37.12 29.08 -27.47
N ALA A 151 38.44 28.99 -27.61
CA ALA A 151 39.30 27.99 -26.99
C ALA A 151 40.37 28.65 -26.10
N LEU A 152 40.31 28.37 -24.79
CA LEU A 152 41.12 29.00 -23.75
C LEU A 152 41.80 27.92 -22.90
N GLY A 153 43.05 27.57 -23.23
CA GLY A 153 43.86 26.60 -22.48
C GLY A 153 44.65 25.63 -23.37
N LEU A 154 45.59 24.90 -22.74
CA LEU A 154 46.43 23.89 -23.39
C LEU A 154 45.57 22.82 -24.10
N ARG A 155 45.68 22.66 -25.42
CA ARG A 155 44.91 21.69 -26.23
C ARG A 155 43.38 21.82 -26.15
N GLY A 156 42.84 22.95 -25.67
CA GLY A 156 41.40 23.20 -25.68
C GLY A 156 40.87 23.21 -27.12
N THR A 157 39.91 22.37 -27.43
CA THR A 157 39.44 22.11 -28.80
C THR A 157 37.96 22.42 -28.96
N VAL A 158 37.60 23.23 -29.97
CA VAL A 158 36.21 23.50 -30.37
C VAL A 158 36.03 23.16 -31.86
N THR A 159 35.14 22.22 -32.17
CA THR A 159 34.83 21.81 -33.55
C THR A 159 33.46 22.27 -34.04
N ALA A 160 32.64 22.89 -33.18
CA ALA A 160 31.29 23.33 -33.50
C ALA A 160 31.10 24.84 -33.28
N ALA A 161 30.23 25.44 -34.10
CA ALA A 161 29.94 26.88 -34.04
C ALA A 161 29.35 27.32 -32.68
N ASN A 162 29.70 28.53 -32.25
CA ASN A 162 29.33 29.14 -30.96
C ASN A 162 29.80 28.35 -29.72
N GLY A 163 30.77 27.43 -29.88
CA GLY A 163 31.29 26.62 -28.77
C GLY A 163 32.32 27.34 -27.91
N VAL A 164 32.31 27.11 -26.59
CA VAL A 164 33.26 27.73 -25.65
C VAL A 164 33.98 26.67 -24.81
N ALA A 165 35.29 26.57 -24.99
CA ALA A 165 36.19 25.67 -24.27
C ALA A 165 37.09 26.47 -23.32
N LEU A 166 36.98 26.23 -22.01
CA LEU A 166 37.77 26.91 -20.98
C LEU A 166 38.44 25.90 -20.05
N GLY A 167 39.73 25.67 -20.27
CA GLY A 167 40.58 24.72 -19.54
C GLY A 167 41.48 23.92 -20.46
N ALA A 168 42.53 23.31 -19.90
CA ALA A 168 43.37 22.38 -20.65
C ALA A 168 42.57 21.14 -21.08
N ASP A 169 42.86 20.56 -22.25
CA ASP A 169 42.27 19.30 -22.75
C ASP A 169 40.73 19.30 -22.86
N THR A 170 40.11 20.47 -22.91
CA THR A 170 38.66 20.61 -23.11
C THR A 170 38.25 20.27 -24.55
N ASN A 171 37.06 19.70 -24.75
CA ASN A 171 36.53 19.40 -26.08
C ASN A 171 35.07 19.85 -26.22
N VAL A 172 34.77 20.68 -27.22
CA VAL A 172 33.41 21.13 -27.53
C VAL A 172 33.07 20.71 -28.96
N SER A 173 32.11 19.80 -29.09
CA SER A 173 31.65 19.24 -30.37
C SER A 173 30.16 19.43 -30.62
N ALA A 174 29.41 19.94 -29.65
CA ALA A 174 28.03 20.41 -29.83
C ALA A 174 27.99 21.92 -30.12
N ALA A 175 27.16 22.33 -31.08
CA ALA A 175 26.96 23.75 -31.40
C ALA A 175 26.36 24.50 -30.19
N GLY A 176 26.93 25.65 -29.84
CA GLY A 176 26.57 26.39 -28.62
C GLY A 176 26.94 25.70 -27.30
N GLY A 177 27.68 24.59 -27.33
CA GLY A 177 28.12 23.87 -26.13
C GLY A 177 29.23 24.60 -25.38
N VAL A 178 29.30 24.39 -24.06
CA VAL A 178 30.31 25.04 -23.20
C VAL A 178 31.03 24.00 -22.34
N ALA A 179 32.34 23.86 -22.48
CA ALA A 179 33.17 22.98 -21.65
C ALA A 179 33.97 23.82 -20.64
N LEU A 180 33.73 23.62 -19.34
CA LEU A 180 34.36 24.36 -18.25
C LEU A 180 35.23 23.45 -17.37
N GLY A 181 36.50 23.82 -17.19
CA GLY A 181 37.48 23.09 -16.40
C GLY A 181 38.26 22.04 -17.21
N SER A 182 39.44 21.67 -16.71
CA SER A 182 40.38 20.78 -17.43
C SER A 182 39.73 19.45 -17.84
N GLY A 183 39.94 19.01 -19.08
CA GLY A 183 39.43 17.75 -19.60
C GLY A 183 37.92 17.70 -19.87
N SER A 184 37.15 18.77 -19.60
CA SER A 184 35.69 18.75 -19.76
C SER A 184 35.26 18.60 -21.22
N VAL A 185 34.18 17.84 -21.45
CA VAL A 185 33.66 17.55 -22.79
C VAL A 185 32.21 18.03 -22.91
N ALA A 186 31.94 18.90 -23.87
CA ALA A 186 30.60 19.40 -24.22
C ALA A 186 30.20 18.89 -25.63
N SER A 187 29.67 17.66 -25.65
CA SER A 187 29.20 16.96 -26.86
C SER A 187 27.67 16.81 -26.94
N ARG A 188 26.93 17.26 -25.92
CA ARG A 188 25.45 17.20 -25.89
C ARG A 188 24.85 18.45 -26.54
N ALA A 189 24.16 18.26 -27.66
CA ALA A 189 23.37 19.31 -28.33
C ALA A 189 22.19 19.79 -27.46
N GLY A 190 21.57 20.91 -27.85
CA GLY A 190 20.34 21.38 -27.23
C GLY A 190 19.15 20.46 -27.50
N MET A 191 18.07 20.65 -26.74
CA MET A 191 16.87 19.81 -26.81
C MET A 191 16.13 19.95 -28.15
N ALA A 192 16.19 21.12 -28.80
CA ALA A 192 15.69 21.35 -30.16
C ALA A 192 14.23 20.89 -30.40
N GLY A 193 13.35 21.05 -29.40
CA GLY A 193 11.95 20.62 -29.42
C GLY A 193 11.69 19.28 -28.73
N ALA A 194 12.72 18.57 -28.27
CA ALA A 194 12.56 17.37 -27.46
C ALA A 194 11.92 17.66 -26.09
N THR A 195 11.28 16.63 -25.54
CA THR A 195 10.55 16.67 -24.27
C THR A 195 11.42 16.22 -23.10
N GLU A 196 11.36 16.96 -22.00
CA GLU A 196 11.96 16.58 -20.72
C GLU A 196 11.22 15.38 -20.10
N LEU A 197 11.98 14.37 -19.63
CA LEU A 197 11.44 13.07 -19.20
C LEU A 197 10.46 13.15 -18.02
N PHE A 198 10.68 14.07 -17.07
CA PHE A 198 9.93 14.13 -15.81
C PHE A 198 8.85 15.22 -15.76
N SER A 199 9.09 16.37 -16.41
CA SER A 199 8.12 17.48 -16.47
C SER A 199 7.11 17.32 -17.62
N GLY A 200 7.49 16.61 -18.69
CA GLY A 200 6.73 16.57 -19.94
C GLY A 200 6.84 17.86 -20.77
N THR A 201 7.70 18.80 -20.37
CA THR A 201 7.87 20.09 -21.06
C THR A 201 8.74 19.94 -22.31
N ALA A 202 8.29 20.47 -23.45
CA ALA A 202 9.09 20.54 -24.67
C ALA A 202 10.02 21.76 -24.65
N VAL A 203 11.31 21.56 -24.91
CA VAL A 203 12.32 22.62 -24.83
C VAL A 203 12.80 23.00 -26.22
N SER A 204 12.35 24.15 -26.72
CA SER A 204 12.66 24.65 -28.08
C SER A 204 14.13 25.07 -28.29
N SER A 205 14.90 25.28 -27.22
CA SER A 205 16.29 25.74 -27.33
C SER A 205 17.19 24.73 -28.04
N THR A 206 17.93 25.20 -29.04
CA THR A 206 18.93 24.41 -29.80
C THR A 206 20.33 24.53 -29.21
N ALA A 207 20.56 25.40 -28.22
CA ALA A 207 21.87 25.64 -27.63
C ALA A 207 22.42 24.39 -26.91
N GLY A 208 23.67 24.03 -27.21
CA GLY A 208 24.38 22.92 -26.58
C GLY A 208 24.51 23.06 -25.07
N ALA A 209 24.71 21.93 -24.40
CA ALA A 209 24.80 21.90 -22.95
C ALA A 209 26.10 22.53 -22.42
N VAL A 210 26.00 23.13 -21.24
CA VAL A 210 27.16 23.40 -20.38
C VAL A 210 27.60 22.09 -19.72
N SER A 211 28.88 21.77 -19.84
CA SER A 211 29.53 20.61 -19.23
C SER A 211 30.69 21.06 -18.35
N VAL A 212 30.67 20.60 -17.10
CA VAL A 212 31.71 20.87 -16.09
C VAL A 212 32.66 19.68 -15.89
N GLY A 213 32.61 18.67 -16.76
CA GLY A 213 33.43 17.45 -16.64
C GLY A 213 33.24 16.49 -17.80
N THR A 214 33.40 15.19 -17.52
CA THR A 214 33.21 14.08 -18.47
C THR A 214 32.42 12.95 -17.83
N ALA A 215 31.97 11.98 -18.62
CA ALA A 215 31.37 10.76 -18.08
C ALA A 215 32.41 9.97 -17.26
N GLY A 216 32.10 9.68 -15.99
CA GLY A 216 33.04 9.13 -15.01
C GLY A 216 34.06 10.13 -14.47
N GLY A 217 33.98 11.39 -14.91
CA GLY A 217 34.81 12.53 -14.47
C GLY A 217 33.94 13.72 -14.08
N GLU A 218 32.78 13.45 -13.47
CA GLU A 218 31.81 14.45 -13.05
C GLU A 218 32.37 15.34 -11.93
N ARG A 219 32.04 16.64 -11.96
CA ARG A 219 32.41 17.59 -10.90
C ARG A 219 31.21 17.99 -10.07
N GLN A 220 31.44 18.18 -8.77
CA GLN A 220 30.43 18.77 -7.89
C GLN A 220 30.34 20.28 -8.14
N ILE A 221 29.12 20.78 -8.38
CA ILE A 221 28.83 22.22 -8.39
C ILE A 221 28.34 22.59 -7.00
N THR A 222 29.18 23.28 -6.22
CA THR A 222 28.89 23.66 -4.83
C THR A 222 28.33 25.08 -4.74
N ASN A 223 27.74 25.43 -3.59
CA ASN A 223 27.14 26.75 -3.31
C ASN A 223 25.99 27.16 -4.24
N VAL A 224 25.34 26.19 -4.91
CA VAL A 224 24.13 26.42 -5.72
C VAL A 224 22.96 26.74 -4.79
N ALA A 225 22.40 27.95 -4.93
CA ALA A 225 21.16 28.36 -4.26
C ALA A 225 19.98 27.43 -4.62
N GLY A 226 18.86 27.52 -3.91
CA GLY A 226 17.69 26.72 -4.30
C GLY A 226 17.04 27.33 -5.54
N GLY A 227 16.77 26.53 -6.55
CA GLY A 227 16.04 26.98 -7.74
C GLY A 227 14.64 27.50 -7.40
N THR A 228 14.20 28.50 -8.16
CA THR A 228 12.96 29.26 -7.98
C THR A 228 12.06 29.27 -9.23
N ALA A 229 12.65 29.13 -10.41
CA ALA A 229 11.97 28.85 -11.67
C ALA A 229 12.22 27.38 -12.11
N ASP A 230 11.35 26.85 -12.97
CA ASP A 230 11.42 25.45 -13.43
C ASP A 230 12.72 25.08 -14.15
N THR A 231 13.42 26.09 -14.71
CA THR A 231 14.71 25.94 -15.42
C THR A 231 15.94 26.09 -14.51
N ASP A 232 15.76 26.37 -13.22
CA ASP A 232 16.88 26.55 -12.29
C ASP A 232 17.48 25.21 -11.84
N ALA A 233 18.78 25.20 -11.52
CA ALA A 233 19.45 24.01 -11.01
C ALA A 233 18.92 23.62 -9.60
N VAL A 234 18.38 22.41 -9.49
CA VAL A 234 17.91 21.84 -8.21
C VAL A 234 19.10 21.41 -7.35
N ASN A 235 19.17 21.89 -6.10
CA ASN A 235 20.21 21.48 -5.16
C ASN A 235 19.77 20.35 -4.22
N VAL A 236 20.73 19.74 -3.52
CA VAL A 236 20.47 18.59 -2.61
C VAL A 236 19.52 18.94 -1.46
N ARG A 237 19.40 20.21 -1.05
CA ARG A 237 18.45 20.64 -0.02
C ARG A 237 17.00 20.55 -0.52
N GLN A 238 16.73 20.92 -1.77
CA GLN A 238 15.41 20.76 -2.40
C GLN A 238 15.07 19.26 -2.58
N LEU A 239 16.01 18.45 -3.06
CA LEU A 239 15.81 17.01 -3.21
C LEU A 239 15.48 16.31 -1.87
N ARG A 240 16.18 16.68 -0.78
CA ARG A 240 15.87 16.16 0.56
C ARG A 240 14.48 16.61 1.05
N ALA A 241 14.03 17.82 0.72
CA ALA A 241 12.69 18.26 1.09
C ALA A 241 11.61 17.38 0.44
N VAL A 242 11.75 17.05 -0.85
CA VAL A 242 10.87 16.10 -1.55
C VAL A 242 10.93 14.70 -0.90
N SER A 243 12.14 14.19 -0.62
CA SER A 243 12.32 12.89 0.03
C SER A 243 11.62 12.81 1.39
N ASN A 244 11.72 13.87 2.20
CA ASN A 244 11.04 13.97 3.49
C ASN A 244 9.51 13.97 3.31
N THR A 245 8.97 14.71 2.35
CA THR A 245 7.52 14.73 2.05
C THR A 245 7.01 13.34 1.67
N VAL A 246 7.73 12.61 0.81
CA VAL A 246 7.40 11.22 0.44
C VAL A 246 7.46 10.30 1.65
N THR A 247 8.50 10.43 2.48
CA THR A 247 8.69 9.63 3.71
C THR A 247 7.54 9.83 4.70
N THR A 248 7.12 11.07 4.95
CA THR A 248 5.98 11.38 5.82
C THR A 248 4.68 10.81 5.24
N GLY A 249 4.40 11.05 3.96
CA GLY A 249 3.18 10.54 3.32
C GLY A 249 3.06 9.01 3.33
N LEU A 250 4.18 8.28 3.19
CA LEU A 250 4.18 6.81 3.34
C LEU A 250 3.91 6.38 4.79
N GLY A 251 4.37 7.14 5.78
CA GLY A 251 3.99 6.94 7.18
C GLY A 251 2.49 7.16 7.43
N ASP A 252 1.93 8.24 6.89
CA ASP A 252 0.50 8.57 7.01
C ASP A 252 -0.39 7.52 6.34
N VAL A 253 0.00 7.01 5.16
CA VAL A 253 -0.68 5.90 4.49
C VAL A 253 -0.66 4.64 5.35
N ALA A 254 0.47 4.30 5.98
CA ALA A 254 0.52 3.15 6.88
C ALA A 254 -0.43 3.31 8.08
N ILE A 255 -0.48 4.50 8.70
CA ILE A 255 -1.42 4.79 9.80
C ILE A 255 -2.88 4.66 9.32
N ALA A 256 -3.19 5.17 8.12
CA ALA A 256 -4.54 5.13 7.55
C ALA A 256 -5.01 3.70 7.19
N LEU A 257 -4.10 2.80 6.80
CA LEU A 257 -4.39 1.38 6.66
C LEU A 257 -4.61 0.71 8.03
N GLY A 258 -3.85 1.09 9.04
CA GLY A 258 -3.90 0.45 10.35
C GLY A 258 -3.39 -1.00 10.28
N GLY A 259 -3.97 -1.90 11.09
CA GLY A 259 -3.56 -3.31 11.13
C GLY A 259 -2.09 -3.55 11.52
N GLY A 260 -1.41 -2.56 12.13
CA GLY A 260 0.03 -2.62 12.39
C GLY A 260 0.93 -2.33 11.19
N SER A 261 0.38 -1.80 10.09
CA SER A 261 1.19 -1.27 8.97
C SER A 261 2.20 -0.24 9.47
N SER A 262 3.36 -0.17 8.82
CA SER A 262 4.38 0.85 9.14
C SER A 262 5.28 1.14 7.94
N TYR A 263 5.90 2.32 7.93
CA TYR A 263 6.97 2.66 7.00
C TYR A 263 8.25 2.97 7.77
N ASN A 264 9.36 2.32 7.39
CA ASN A 264 10.67 2.53 8.00
C ASN A 264 11.53 3.41 7.08
N SER A 265 11.69 4.68 7.47
CA SER A 265 12.46 5.69 6.73
C SER A 265 13.98 5.44 6.68
N ASN A 266 14.52 4.57 7.54
CA ASN A 266 15.94 4.24 7.54
C ASN A 266 16.28 3.12 6.53
N THR A 267 15.31 2.23 6.24
CA THR A 267 15.48 1.12 5.30
C THR A 267 14.66 1.30 4.01
N ASN A 268 13.81 2.32 3.94
CA ASN A 268 12.81 2.56 2.89
C ASN A 268 11.82 1.40 2.67
N VAL A 269 11.56 0.61 3.72
CA VAL A 269 10.65 -0.55 3.66
C VAL A 269 9.26 -0.18 4.18
N PHE A 270 8.23 -0.52 3.40
CA PHE A 270 6.83 -0.47 3.82
C PHE A 270 6.38 -1.86 4.28
N THR A 271 5.92 -1.97 5.53
CA THR A 271 5.30 -3.15 6.10
C THR A 271 3.79 -3.02 5.96
N GLY A 272 3.17 -3.95 5.23
CA GLY A 272 1.71 -3.99 5.05
C GLY A 272 0.92 -4.29 6.32
N PRO A 273 -0.41 -4.12 6.28
CA PRO A 273 -1.29 -4.40 7.42
C PRO A 273 -1.36 -5.88 7.74
N SER A 274 -1.80 -6.21 8.95
CA SER A 274 -2.18 -7.54 9.41
C SER A 274 -3.55 -7.44 10.08
N TYR A 275 -4.60 -7.84 9.37
CA TYR A 275 -5.96 -7.84 9.88
C TYR A 275 -6.36 -9.24 10.33
N THR A 276 -6.68 -9.41 11.62
CA THR A 276 -7.25 -10.66 12.13
C THR A 276 -8.78 -10.61 12.02
N LEU A 277 -9.34 -11.34 11.05
CA LEU A 277 -10.78 -11.43 10.84
C LEU A 277 -11.24 -12.87 11.09
N ARG A 278 -12.05 -13.05 12.14
CA ARG A 278 -12.61 -14.36 12.56
C ARG A 278 -11.55 -15.45 12.81
N GLY A 279 -10.35 -15.05 13.24
CA GLY A 279 -9.23 -15.97 13.52
C GLY A 279 -8.31 -16.26 12.33
N ASN A 280 -8.62 -15.75 11.13
CA ASN A 280 -7.71 -15.77 9.98
C ASN A 280 -7.00 -14.42 9.86
N THR A 281 -5.74 -14.43 9.41
CA THR A 281 -4.92 -13.23 9.20
C THR A 281 -4.85 -12.88 7.73
N TYR A 282 -5.08 -11.60 7.42
CA TYR A 282 -5.05 -11.04 6.06
C TYR A 282 -4.00 -9.93 5.99
N THR A 283 -3.06 -10.04 5.06
CA THR A 283 -1.87 -9.15 4.98
C THR A 283 -2.05 -7.94 4.05
N ASP A 284 -3.26 -7.73 3.54
CA ASP A 284 -3.61 -6.65 2.64
C ASP A 284 -5.11 -6.29 2.77
N VAL A 285 -5.48 -5.10 2.30
CA VAL A 285 -6.87 -4.59 2.39
C VAL A 285 -7.83 -5.39 1.51
N ASN A 286 -7.40 -5.84 0.33
CA ASN A 286 -8.27 -6.47 -0.64
C ASN A 286 -8.72 -7.86 -0.16
N SER A 287 -7.79 -8.69 0.31
CA SER A 287 -8.11 -10.01 0.87
C SER A 287 -8.94 -9.91 2.16
N ALA A 288 -8.66 -8.92 3.02
CA ALA A 288 -9.46 -8.64 4.21
C ALA A 288 -10.90 -8.20 3.87
N LEU A 289 -11.09 -7.29 2.91
CA LEU A 289 -12.41 -6.85 2.45
C LEU A 289 -13.18 -7.98 1.74
N GLN A 290 -12.51 -8.83 0.96
CA GLN A 290 -13.13 -10.02 0.34
C GLN A 290 -13.60 -11.04 1.39
N ALA A 291 -12.86 -11.20 2.49
CA ALA A 291 -13.27 -12.03 3.61
C ALA A 291 -14.53 -11.45 4.28
N ILE A 292 -14.54 -10.15 4.60
CA ILE A 292 -15.71 -9.45 5.14
C ILE A 292 -16.93 -9.58 4.20
N ASN A 293 -16.74 -9.37 2.90
CA ASN A 293 -17.79 -9.51 1.90
C ASN A 293 -18.35 -10.94 1.84
N SER A 294 -17.50 -11.96 1.96
CA SER A 294 -17.93 -13.37 2.06
C SER A 294 -18.73 -13.64 3.34
N PHE A 295 -18.35 -13.04 4.46
CA PHE A 295 -19.05 -13.20 5.75
C PHE A 295 -20.42 -12.52 5.79
N ILE A 296 -20.57 -11.36 5.13
CA ILE A 296 -21.80 -10.54 5.15
C ILE A 296 -22.72 -10.87 3.97
N GLY A 297 -22.17 -11.10 2.78
CA GLY A 297 -22.91 -11.32 1.53
C GLY A 297 -23.47 -12.73 1.32
N GLY A 298 -23.13 -13.68 2.20
CA GLY A 298 -23.75 -15.01 2.25
C GLY A 298 -23.23 -16.02 1.23
N ALA A 299 -22.02 -16.54 1.44
CA ALA A 299 -21.64 -17.89 1.01
C ALA A 299 -20.46 -18.41 1.84
N GLY A 300 -20.64 -19.53 2.55
CA GLY A 300 -19.54 -20.28 3.18
C GLY A 300 -19.25 -19.93 4.65
N THR A 301 -19.39 -20.94 5.51
CA THR A 301 -18.84 -21.01 6.89
C THR A 301 -19.08 -19.81 7.82
N ASN A 302 -20.21 -19.91 8.55
CA ASN A 302 -20.44 -19.34 9.89
C ASN A 302 -20.97 -17.89 9.98
N GLY A 303 -21.67 -17.37 8.98
CA GLY A 303 -22.50 -16.16 9.12
C GLY A 303 -23.87 -16.50 9.75
N ALA A 304 -24.12 -16.09 11.00
CA ALA A 304 -25.33 -16.28 11.82
C ALA A 304 -25.84 -17.72 12.06
N LEU A 305 -25.88 -18.58 11.03
CA LEU A 305 -26.40 -19.94 11.07
C LEU A 305 -25.47 -20.84 10.22
N ALA A 306 -24.84 -21.83 10.86
CA ALA A 306 -23.95 -22.75 10.16
C ALA A 306 -24.76 -23.75 9.31
N ALA A 307 -24.77 -23.57 7.98
CA ALA A 307 -25.51 -24.42 7.05
C ALA A 307 -24.63 -24.90 5.88
N ASN A 308 -24.62 -26.21 5.64
CA ASN A 308 -23.96 -26.86 4.50
C ASN A 308 -24.93 -26.93 3.29
N ASN A 309 -24.51 -26.47 2.11
CA ASN A 309 -25.31 -26.51 0.88
C ASN A 309 -24.98 -27.70 -0.04
N THR A 310 -24.97 -28.93 0.48
CA THR A 310 -24.81 -30.13 -0.36
C THR A 310 -25.90 -30.23 -1.44
N SER A 311 -27.02 -29.51 -1.29
CA SER A 311 -28.14 -29.46 -2.23
C SER A 311 -27.97 -28.51 -3.43
N GLY A 312 -26.99 -27.61 -3.42
CA GLY A 312 -26.83 -26.60 -4.48
C GLY A 312 -28.01 -25.64 -4.65
N LEU A 313 -28.88 -25.49 -3.64
CA LEU A 313 -30.06 -24.62 -3.70
C LEU A 313 -29.67 -23.15 -3.47
N PRO A 314 -30.46 -22.16 -3.93
CA PRO A 314 -30.21 -20.75 -3.66
C PRO A 314 -30.11 -20.40 -2.17
N ASN A 315 -29.62 -19.21 -1.85
CA ASN A 315 -29.66 -18.68 -0.49
C ASN A 315 -31.10 -18.54 0.03
N ALA A 316 -31.27 -18.43 1.34
CA ALA A 316 -32.56 -18.17 1.98
C ALA A 316 -33.11 -16.80 1.55
N VAL A 317 -34.43 -16.72 1.32
CA VAL A 317 -35.11 -15.49 0.85
C VAL A 317 -36.22 -15.11 1.83
N ALA A 318 -36.09 -13.95 2.46
CA ALA A 318 -37.14 -13.34 3.29
C ALA A 318 -37.60 -12.02 2.66
N THR A 319 -38.70 -12.06 1.90
CA THR A 319 -39.25 -10.89 1.19
C THR A 319 -40.55 -10.36 1.80
N GLY A 320 -41.17 -11.09 2.73
CA GLY A 320 -42.27 -10.58 3.53
C GLY A 320 -41.81 -9.52 4.53
N ALA A 321 -42.68 -8.56 4.86
CA ALA A 321 -42.44 -7.65 5.97
C ALA A 321 -42.23 -8.44 7.28
N ASP A 322 -41.21 -8.11 8.06
CA ASP A 322 -40.88 -8.80 9.32
C ASP A 322 -40.71 -10.33 9.19
N ALA A 323 -40.30 -10.80 8.00
CA ALA A 323 -40.13 -12.23 7.71
C ALA A 323 -38.72 -12.76 8.03
N THR A 324 -38.61 -14.05 8.33
CA THR A 324 -37.35 -14.74 8.63
C THR A 324 -37.18 -15.97 7.74
N ALA A 325 -36.06 -16.12 7.04
CA ALA A 325 -35.75 -17.31 6.23
C ALA A 325 -34.40 -17.92 6.61
N VAL A 326 -34.38 -19.24 6.81
CA VAL A 326 -33.24 -20.00 7.32
C VAL A 326 -33.06 -21.29 6.51
N GLY A 327 -31.89 -21.45 5.89
CA GLY A 327 -31.52 -22.63 5.12
C GLY A 327 -31.73 -22.47 3.60
N TYR A 328 -30.94 -23.19 2.82
CA TYR A 328 -30.89 -23.03 1.36
C TYR A 328 -32.23 -23.40 0.70
N GLY A 329 -32.68 -22.55 -0.22
CA GLY A 329 -33.97 -22.61 -0.89
C GLY A 329 -35.18 -22.24 -0.03
N SER A 330 -35.02 -21.79 1.22
CA SER A 330 -36.15 -21.33 2.04
C SER A 330 -36.72 -19.99 1.55
N SER A 331 -38.04 -19.83 1.65
CA SER A 331 -38.80 -18.66 1.16
C SER A 331 -39.85 -18.20 2.17
N ALA A 332 -39.58 -17.06 2.82
CA ALA A 332 -40.48 -16.36 3.73
C ALA A 332 -41.04 -15.10 3.04
N ALA A 333 -41.99 -15.30 2.12
CA ALA A 333 -42.50 -14.27 1.21
C ALA A 333 -43.69 -13.47 1.76
N HIS A 334 -44.12 -13.72 3.00
CA HIS A 334 -45.36 -13.19 3.57
C HIS A 334 -45.10 -12.43 4.88
N ALA A 335 -45.94 -11.45 5.20
CA ALA A 335 -45.75 -10.63 6.41
C ALA A 335 -45.74 -11.47 7.70
N ASN A 336 -44.84 -11.17 8.63
CA ASN A 336 -44.62 -11.92 9.89
C ASN A 336 -44.41 -13.44 9.70
N SER A 337 -43.92 -13.89 8.54
CA SER A 337 -43.73 -15.32 8.24
C SER A 337 -42.30 -15.79 8.51
N THR A 338 -42.13 -17.06 8.88
CA THR A 338 -40.83 -17.66 9.17
C THR A 338 -40.68 -18.96 8.38
N ALA A 339 -39.58 -19.16 7.67
CA ALA A 339 -39.26 -20.36 6.92
C ALA A 339 -37.92 -20.94 7.42
N ILE A 340 -37.92 -22.16 7.97
CA ILE A 340 -36.73 -22.80 8.54
C ILE A 340 -36.54 -24.19 7.94
N GLY A 341 -35.56 -24.34 7.04
CA GLY A 341 -35.13 -25.61 6.48
C GLY A 341 -35.05 -25.62 4.95
N ARG A 342 -34.54 -26.73 4.40
CA ARG A 342 -34.16 -26.84 2.98
C ARG A 342 -35.38 -26.82 2.07
N GLY A 343 -35.59 -25.72 1.35
CA GLY A 343 -36.76 -25.55 0.48
C GLY A 343 -38.07 -25.21 1.23
N ALA A 344 -38.01 -24.84 2.51
CA ALA A 344 -39.19 -24.47 3.28
C ALA A 344 -39.84 -23.21 2.70
N THR A 345 -41.10 -23.29 2.24
CA THR A 345 -41.82 -22.16 1.62
C THR A 345 -43.06 -21.82 2.44
N THR A 346 -43.18 -20.57 2.86
CA THR A 346 -44.40 -20.01 3.46
C THR A 346 -45.44 -19.72 2.38
N THR A 347 -46.72 -19.85 2.71
CA THR A 347 -47.87 -19.64 1.82
C THR A 347 -48.89 -18.63 2.35
N ARG A 348 -48.69 -18.10 3.57
CA ARG A 348 -49.52 -17.03 4.16
C ARG A 348 -48.78 -16.22 5.22
N ALA A 349 -49.34 -15.05 5.55
CA ALA A 349 -48.84 -14.19 6.64
C ALA A 349 -48.95 -14.88 8.01
N GLY A 350 -48.02 -14.57 8.92
CA GLY A 350 -47.95 -15.14 10.28
C GLY A 350 -47.55 -16.62 10.34
N GLN A 351 -47.26 -17.27 9.21
CA GLN A 351 -46.94 -18.70 9.18
C GLN A 351 -45.49 -18.97 9.58
N VAL A 352 -45.29 -19.91 10.52
CA VAL A 352 -43.99 -20.54 10.78
C VAL A 352 -43.95 -21.88 10.07
N MET A 353 -43.14 -21.99 9.03
CA MET A 353 -42.88 -23.18 8.23
C MET A 353 -41.52 -23.78 8.62
N ILE A 354 -41.49 -25.05 9.04
CA ILE A 354 -40.25 -25.74 9.42
C ILE A 354 -40.12 -27.03 8.59
N GLY A 355 -38.96 -27.28 7.97
CA GLY A 355 -38.63 -28.51 7.24
C GLY A 355 -38.29 -28.32 5.75
N THR A 356 -38.95 -29.06 4.87
CA THR A 356 -38.81 -29.06 3.41
C THR A 356 -40.19 -28.97 2.74
N SER A 357 -40.28 -29.16 1.41
CA SER A 357 -41.55 -29.28 0.70
C SER A 357 -42.29 -30.62 0.90
N THR A 358 -41.68 -31.61 1.56
CA THR A 358 -42.19 -33.00 1.69
C THR A 358 -42.00 -33.54 3.11
N ASN A 359 -42.42 -32.77 4.11
CA ASN A 359 -42.01 -32.93 5.51
C ASN A 359 -42.11 -34.33 6.12
N THR A 360 -40.99 -34.78 6.69
CA THR A 360 -40.94 -35.73 7.82
C THR A 360 -40.37 -35.01 9.04
N TYR A 361 -41.21 -34.74 10.04
CA TYR A 361 -40.75 -34.12 11.30
C TYR A 361 -40.21 -35.19 12.25
N THR A 362 -38.89 -35.27 12.40
CA THR A 362 -38.26 -36.10 13.45
C THR A 362 -37.80 -35.19 14.59
N MET A 363 -38.49 -35.25 15.73
CA MET A 363 -38.09 -34.53 16.95
C MET A 363 -37.44 -35.53 17.95
N PRO A 364 -36.14 -35.87 17.80
CA PRO A 364 -35.49 -36.79 18.72
C PRO A 364 -35.50 -36.20 20.12
N GLY A 365 -36.04 -36.95 21.09
CA GLY A 365 -36.13 -36.51 22.48
C GLY A 365 -37.56 -36.36 23.00
N VAL A 366 -38.59 -36.17 22.17
CA VAL A 366 -39.99 -36.05 22.67
C VAL A 366 -40.47 -37.29 23.44
N THR A 367 -39.92 -38.47 23.12
CA THR A 367 -40.15 -39.74 23.82
C THR A 367 -39.17 -40.01 24.96
N SER A 368 -38.19 -39.14 25.19
CA SER A 368 -37.12 -39.37 26.17
C SER A 368 -37.64 -39.34 27.61
N THR A 369 -36.94 -40.04 28.51
CA THR A 369 -37.22 -40.01 29.95
C THR A 369 -37.17 -38.59 30.51
N ALA A 370 -36.26 -37.74 30.02
CA ALA A 370 -36.15 -36.35 30.44
C ALA A 370 -37.38 -35.52 30.02
N SER A 371 -37.81 -35.61 28.76
CA SER A 371 -39.02 -34.91 28.29
C SER A 371 -40.29 -35.39 28.99
N ARG A 372 -40.39 -36.70 29.28
CA ARG A 372 -41.51 -37.25 30.06
C ARG A 372 -41.50 -36.80 31.53
N ALA A 373 -40.32 -36.68 32.14
CA ALA A 373 -40.17 -36.17 33.51
C ALA A 373 -40.40 -34.65 33.62
N ALA A 374 -40.19 -33.90 32.53
CA ALA A 374 -40.49 -32.47 32.44
C ALA A 374 -41.98 -32.15 32.23
N GLN A 375 -42.82 -33.14 31.91
CA GLN A 375 -44.26 -32.95 31.84
C GLN A 375 -44.83 -32.77 33.25
N SER A 376 -45.57 -31.69 33.45
CA SER A 376 -46.22 -31.34 34.72
C SER A 376 -47.66 -30.92 34.46
N GLY A 377 -48.58 -31.32 35.36
CA GLY A 377 -50.02 -31.18 35.15
C GLY A 377 -50.61 -32.17 34.12
N PRO A 378 -51.86 -31.97 33.70
CA PRO A 378 -52.52 -32.83 32.71
C PRO A 378 -51.84 -32.74 31.33
N THR A 379 -51.47 -33.87 30.75
CA THR A 379 -50.99 -33.93 29.37
C THR A 379 -52.14 -33.71 28.39
N GLN A 380 -51.85 -33.04 27.27
CA GLN A 380 -52.85 -32.70 26.24
C GLN A 380 -52.44 -33.31 24.89
N VAL A 381 -53.42 -33.65 24.06
CA VAL A 381 -53.19 -34.14 22.69
C VAL A 381 -53.07 -32.93 21.77
N LEU A 382 -52.01 -32.89 20.96
CA LEU A 382 -51.86 -31.86 19.92
C LEU A 382 -52.66 -32.27 18.68
N THR A 383 -53.51 -31.38 18.18
CA THR A 383 -54.31 -31.59 16.97
C THR A 383 -54.06 -30.50 15.93
N THR A 384 -54.42 -30.79 14.69
CA THR A 384 -54.34 -29.87 13.56
C THR A 384 -55.68 -29.79 12.84
N ASP A 385 -56.09 -28.60 12.41
CA ASP A 385 -57.18 -28.46 11.44
C ASP A 385 -56.71 -28.60 9.99
N ALA A 386 -57.64 -28.56 9.03
CA ALA A 386 -57.34 -28.63 7.59
C ALA A 386 -56.56 -27.41 7.06
N ALA A 387 -56.51 -26.31 7.82
CA ALA A 387 -55.71 -25.13 7.52
C ALA A 387 -54.31 -25.18 8.17
N GLY A 388 -53.96 -26.26 8.86
CA GLY A 388 -52.68 -26.43 9.56
C GLY A 388 -52.54 -25.58 10.83
N ASN A 389 -53.64 -25.09 11.39
CA ASN A 389 -53.61 -24.47 12.72
C ASN A 389 -53.46 -25.55 13.78
N ILE A 390 -52.56 -25.32 14.74
CA ILE A 390 -52.26 -26.25 15.82
C ILE A 390 -53.02 -25.83 17.08
N ALA A 391 -53.72 -26.77 17.70
CA ALA A 391 -54.40 -26.57 18.98
C ALA A 391 -54.14 -27.75 19.93
N SER A 392 -54.38 -27.56 21.22
CA SER A 392 -54.52 -28.70 22.13
C SER A 392 -55.98 -29.13 22.19
N ALA A 393 -56.21 -30.43 22.06
CA ALA A 393 -57.50 -31.06 22.26
C ALA A 393 -57.61 -31.58 23.69
N ASN A 394 -58.72 -31.25 24.35
CA ASN A 394 -59.07 -31.78 25.66
C ASN A 394 -59.66 -33.20 25.52
N ILE A 395 -58.83 -34.14 25.06
CA ILE A 395 -59.19 -35.56 24.93
C ILE A 395 -58.77 -36.27 26.21
N ASP A 396 -59.74 -36.61 27.06
CA ASP A 396 -59.48 -37.45 28.24
C ASP A 396 -59.34 -38.93 27.82
N VAL A 397 -58.10 -39.34 27.62
CA VAL A 397 -57.75 -40.73 27.28
C VAL A 397 -58.11 -41.70 28.42
N ASN A 398 -58.14 -41.24 29.67
CA ASN A 398 -58.57 -42.08 30.79
C ASN A 398 -60.07 -42.32 30.71
N ARG A 399 -60.87 -41.29 30.41
CA ARG A 399 -62.31 -41.45 30.15
C ARG A 399 -62.58 -42.40 28.99
N ILE A 400 -61.86 -42.29 27.87
CA ILE A 400 -62.00 -43.24 26.75
C ILE A 400 -61.66 -44.67 27.20
N SER A 401 -60.62 -44.85 28.02
CA SER A 401 -60.27 -46.16 28.59
C SER A 401 -61.34 -46.71 29.54
N SER A 402 -61.95 -45.85 30.35
CA SER A 402 -63.10 -46.18 31.21
C SER A 402 -64.33 -46.54 30.39
N ASP A 403 -64.71 -45.75 29.39
CA ASP A 403 -65.87 -45.98 28.53
C ASP A 403 -65.71 -47.31 27.74
N ILE A 404 -64.50 -47.61 27.23
CA ILE A 404 -64.16 -48.91 26.61
C ILE A 404 -64.27 -50.06 27.63
N SER A 405 -63.89 -49.84 28.89
CA SER A 405 -63.95 -50.86 29.94
C SER A 405 -65.39 -51.14 30.37
N SER A 406 -66.21 -50.09 30.54
CA SER A 406 -67.66 -50.19 30.77
C SER A 406 -68.34 -50.93 29.63
N LEU A 407 -68.07 -50.55 28.38
CA LEU A 407 -68.64 -51.21 27.20
C LEU A 407 -68.27 -52.70 27.13
N ARG A 408 -67.04 -53.09 27.50
CA ARG A 408 -66.64 -54.50 27.62
C ARG A 408 -67.42 -55.21 28.73
N GLY A 409 -67.65 -54.54 29.86
CA GLY A 409 -68.52 -54.99 30.94
C GLY A 409 -69.95 -55.25 30.46
N ASP A 410 -70.59 -54.25 29.86
CA ASP A 410 -71.97 -54.33 29.35
C ASP A 410 -72.14 -55.45 28.32
N ILE A 411 -71.19 -55.60 27.39
CA ILE A 411 -71.17 -56.71 26.42
C ILE A 411 -71.08 -58.08 27.13
N SER A 412 -70.33 -58.18 28.23
CA SER A 412 -70.25 -59.41 29.03
C SER A 412 -71.56 -59.72 29.78
N SER A 413 -72.19 -58.69 30.36
CA SER A 413 -73.48 -58.79 31.07
C SER A 413 -74.58 -59.21 30.11
N LEU A 414 -74.70 -58.53 28.97
CA LEU A 414 -75.67 -58.85 27.92
C LEU A 414 -75.48 -60.30 27.40
N ARG A 415 -74.24 -60.78 27.27
CA ARG A 415 -73.95 -62.16 26.89
C ARG A 415 -74.38 -63.17 27.96
N SER A 416 -74.17 -62.90 29.25
CA SER A 416 -74.68 -63.74 30.35
C SER A 416 -76.20 -63.74 30.38
N GLU A 417 -76.84 -62.56 30.35
CA GLU A 417 -78.29 -62.45 30.39
C GLU A 417 -78.98 -63.10 29.18
N THR A 418 -78.43 -62.93 27.97
CA THR A 418 -78.93 -63.63 26.77
C THR A 418 -78.81 -65.15 26.92
N ARG A 419 -77.69 -65.67 27.45
CA ARG A 419 -77.51 -67.12 27.69
C ARG A 419 -78.47 -67.65 28.76
N LYS A 420 -78.68 -66.90 29.84
CA LYS A 420 -79.65 -67.20 30.90
C LYS A 420 -81.09 -67.19 30.39
N GLY A 421 -81.44 -66.23 29.54
CA GLY A 421 -82.74 -66.15 28.86
C GLY A 421 -82.97 -67.34 27.92
N ILE A 422 -81.96 -67.75 27.15
CA ILE A 422 -82.02 -68.95 26.32
C ILE A 422 -82.16 -70.21 27.19
N ALA A 423 -81.39 -70.34 28.28
CA ALA A 423 -81.54 -71.45 29.22
C ALA A 423 -82.94 -71.51 29.82
N ALA A 424 -83.53 -70.37 30.21
CA ALA A 424 -84.89 -70.29 30.74
C ALA A 424 -85.94 -70.66 29.69
N ALA A 425 -85.80 -70.18 28.45
CA ALA A 425 -86.69 -70.60 27.35
C ALA A 425 -86.56 -72.10 27.06
N MET A 426 -85.36 -72.67 27.13
CA MET A 426 -85.11 -74.11 26.95
C MET A 426 -85.67 -74.97 28.09
N SER A 427 -85.75 -74.47 29.33
CA SER A 427 -86.38 -75.21 30.43
C SER A 427 -87.92 -75.21 30.32
N MET A 428 -88.53 -74.27 29.61
CA MET A 428 -89.99 -74.09 29.53
C MET A 428 -90.71 -75.07 28.58
N THR A 429 -90.66 -76.36 28.92
CA THR A 429 -91.51 -77.39 28.33
C THR A 429 -92.96 -77.27 28.84
N ALA A 430 -93.90 -77.90 28.12
CA ALA A 430 -95.30 -78.00 28.59
C ALA A 430 -95.43 -79.12 29.63
N ALA A 431 -96.33 -78.97 30.60
CA ALA A 431 -96.67 -80.07 31.50
C ALA A 431 -97.39 -81.20 30.72
N PRO A 432 -97.22 -82.48 31.09
CA PRO A 432 -97.90 -83.58 30.41
C PRO A 432 -99.42 -83.41 30.43
N LYS A 433 -100.12 -83.75 29.33
CA LYS A 433 -101.59 -83.64 29.27
C LYS A 433 -102.24 -84.38 30.46
N PRO A 434 -103.15 -83.72 31.23
CA PRO A 434 -103.86 -84.38 32.33
C PRO A 434 -104.66 -85.61 31.87
N SER A 435 -104.67 -86.66 32.69
CA SER A 435 -105.21 -87.98 32.31
C SER A 435 -106.74 -88.10 32.27
N ALA A 436 -107.48 -87.06 32.68
CA ALA A 436 -108.94 -87.00 32.62
C ALA A 436 -109.41 -85.53 32.71
N PRO A 437 -110.64 -85.19 32.27
CA PRO A 437 -111.22 -83.86 32.43
C PRO A 437 -111.22 -83.38 33.90
N GLY A 438 -111.11 -82.07 34.10
CA GLY A 438 -111.05 -81.43 35.42
C GLY A 438 -109.74 -81.62 36.19
N LYS A 439 -108.77 -82.37 35.67
CA LYS A 439 -107.47 -82.59 36.35
C LYS A 439 -106.41 -81.56 35.95
N THR A 440 -105.53 -81.28 36.91
CA THR A 440 -104.30 -80.50 36.71
C THR A 440 -103.09 -81.41 36.80
N SER A 441 -102.15 -81.27 35.86
CA SER A 441 -100.81 -81.84 35.92
C SER A 441 -99.79 -80.72 36.16
N TRP A 442 -98.59 -81.11 36.60
CA TRP A 442 -97.46 -80.21 36.74
C TRP A 442 -96.18 -80.90 36.30
N SER A 443 -95.18 -80.12 35.90
CA SER A 443 -93.81 -80.57 35.70
C SER A 443 -92.81 -79.52 36.16
N THR A 444 -91.59 -79.96 36.47
CA THR A 444 -90.44 -79.07 36.65
C THR A 444 -89.32 -79.57 35.77
N ASN A 445 -88.57 -78.64 35.19
CA ASN A 445 -87.47 -78.96 34.28
C ASN A 445 -86.23 -78.15 34.69
N ILE A 446 -85.08 -78.62 34.22
CA ILE A 446 -83.81 -77.90 34.30
C ILE A 446 -83.15 -77.93 32.93
N ALA A 447 -82.59 -76.81 32.49
CA ALA A 447 -81.86 -76.69 31.24
C ALA A 447 -80.56 -75.91 31.46
N GLY A 448 -79.57 -76.17 30.60
CA GLY A 448 -78.29 -75.47 30.61
C GLY A 448 -77.92 -74.99 29.20
N TYR A 449 -77.34 -73.79 29.11
CA TYR A 449 -76.89 -73.21 27.85
C TYR A 449 -75.61 -72.39 28.06
N HIS A 450 -74.50 -72.81 27.42
CA HIS A 450 -73.18 -72.18 27.49
C HIS A 450 -72.72 -71.78 28.92
N GLY A 451 -72.89 -72.69 29.88
CA GLY A 451 -72.45 -72.53 31.28
C GLY A 451 -73.49 -71.88 32.21
N GLU A 452 -74.58 -71.32 31.66
CA GLU A 452 -75.70 -70.82 32.45
C GLU A 452 -76.75 -71.93 32.65
N MET A 453 -77.49 -71.88 33.75
CA MET A 453 -78.56 -72.83 34.08
C MET A 453 -79.89 -72.13 34.36
N ALA A 454 -81.00 -72.80 34.06
CA ALA A 454 -82.33 -72.34 34.41
C ALA A 454 -83.24 -73.50 34.80
N THR A 455 -84.19 -73.22 35.68
CA THR A 455 -85.28 -74.13 36.03
C THR A 455 -86.59 -73.64 35.40
N SER A 456 -87.58 -74.51 35.28
CA SER A 456 -88.96 -74.09 35.02
C SER A 456 -89.94 -74.84 35.91
N PHE A 457 -91.11 -74.24 36.05
CA PHE A 457 -92.31 -74.92 36.53
C PHE A 457 -93.40 -74.74 35.50
N ALA A 458 -94.09 -75.83 35.15
CA ALA A 458 -95.21 -75.84 34.22
C ALA A 458 -96.42 -76.49 34.87
N VAL A 459 -97.60 -75.98 34.55
CA VAL A 459 -98.90 -76.57 34.89
C VAL A 459 -99.72 -76.71 33.62
N ALA A 460 -100.52 -77.78 33.56
CA ALA A 460 -101.55 -77.92 32.54
C ALA A 460 -102.86 -78.35 33.18
N HIS A 461 -103.97 -77.73 32.79
CA HIS A 461 -105.31 -78.04 33.28
C HIS A 461 -106.21 -78.37 32.10
N MET A 462 -106.91 -79.51 32.17
CA MET A 462 -107.88 -79.90 31.13
C MET A 462 -109.29 -79.53 31.59
N PHE A 463 -109.95 -78.65 30.83
CA PHE A 463 -111.28 -78.18 31.18
C PHE A 463 -112.31 -79.32 31.12
N ASP A 464 -113.32 -79.23 31.99
CA ASP A 464 -114.44 -80.18 32.02
C ASP A 464 -115.46 -79.81 30.93
N SER A 465 -115.23 -80.34 29.72
CA SER A 465 -115.98 -80.01 28.51
C SER A 465 -116.03 -81.21 27.57
N ASN A 466 -117.05 -81.27 26.70
CA ASN A 466 -117.20 -82.33 25.68
C ASN A 466 -116.02 -82.40 24.68
N TYR A 467 -115.20 -81.34 24.61
CA TYR A 467 -113.92 -81.34 23.88
C TYR A 467 -112.76 -81.19 24.87
N PRO A 468 -111.73 -82.06 24.80
CA PRO A 468 -110.58 -82.06 25.73
C PRO A 468 -109.60 -80.91 25.43
N VAL A 469 -109.99 -79.69 25.81
CA VAL A 469 -109.14 -78.49 25.74
C VAL A 469 -108.26 -78.40 26.98
N VAL A 470 -106.95 -78.26 26.76
CA VAL A 470 -105.92 -78.13 27.78
C VAL A 470 -105.34 -76.71 27.73
N PHE A 471 -105.37 -76.01 28.86
CA PHE A 471 -104.59 -74.81 29.08
C PHE A 471 -103.23 -75.20 29.66
N ASP A 472 -102.13 -74.79 29.04
CA ASP A 472 -100.78 -74.93 29.57
C ASP A 472 -100.18 -73.56 29.92
N ALA A 473 -99.45 -73.50 31.03
CA ALA A 473 -98.69 -72.33 31.43
C ALA A 473 -97.36 -72.79 32.04
N SER A 474 -96.25 -72.17 31.62
CA SER A 474 -94.95 -72.40 32.22
C SER A 474 -94.19 -71.12 32.48
N VAL A 475 -93.40 -71.13 33.56
CA VAL A 475 -92.53 -70.04 33.97
C VAL A 475 -91.10 -70.58 34.06
N GLY A 476 -90.18 -69.94 33.36
CA GLY A 476 -88.75 -70.26 33.36
C GLY A 476 -87.95 -69.21 34.10
N TYR A 477 -87.08 -69.64 35.01
CA TYR A 477 -86.24 -68.77 35.82
C TYR A 477 -84.80 -69.24 35.82
N SER A 478 -83.87 -68.32 35.53
CA SER A 478 -82.43 -68.55 35.65
C SER A 478 -81.90 -67.77 36.86
N PRO A 479 -81.23 -68.43 37.83
CA PRO A 479 -80.70 -67.76 39.02
C PRO A 479 -79.74 -66.60 38.66
N GLY A 480 -80.09 -65.38 39.08
CA GLY A 480 -79.30 -64.19 38.75
C GLY A 480 -79.34 -63.80 37.27
N GLY A 481 -80.38 -64.22 36.54
CA GLY A 481 -80.78 -63.61 35.27
C GLY A 481 -81.78 -62.47 35.47
N GLY A 482 -82.26 -61.91 34.35
CA GLY A 482 -83.34 -60.92 34.34
C GLY A 482 -84.71 -61.51 34.70
N ALA A 483 -85.78 -60.83 34.28
CA ALA A 483 -87.15 -61.25 34.56
C ALA A 483 -87.43 -62.69 34.07
N PRO A 484 -88.24 -63.48 34.81
CA PRO A 484 -88.57 -64.84 34.41
C PRO A 484 -89.34 -64.86 33.09
N GLY A 485 -89.02 -65.81 32.22
CA GLY A 485 -89.77 -66.07 31.01
C GLY A 485 -91.13 -66.68 31.35
N VAL A 486 -92.19 -66.25 30.67
CA VAL A 486 -93.54 -66.81 30.81
C VAL A 486 -94.04 -67.28 29.46
N ARG A 487 -94.59 -68.48 29.41
CA ARG A 487 -95.24 -69.08 28.25
C ARG A 487 -96.63 -69.53 28.67
N VAL A 488 -97.60 -69.26 27.80
CA VAL A 488 -98.97 -69.78 27.92
C VAL A 488 -99.38 -70.40 26.59
N GLY A 489 -100.20 -71.43 26.64
CA GLY A 489 -100.65 -72.19 25.49
C GLY A 489 -102.03 -72.78 25.70
N LEU A 490 -102.66 -73.12 24.58
CA LEU A 490 -103.90 -73.86 24.50
C LEU A 490 -103.67 -75.00 23.50
N SER A 491 -104.04 -76.21 23.89
CA SER A 491 -103.96 -77.40 23.03
C SER A 491 -105.23 -78.23 23.16
N GLY A 492 -105.54 -79.01 22.14
CA GLY A 492 -106.76 -79.83 22.09
C GLY A 492 -106.71 -80.84 20.95
N GLU A 493 -107.66 -81.76 20.96
CA GLU A 493 -107.90 -82.81 19.97
C GLU A 493 -109.41 -82.88 19.72
N PHE A 494 -109.81 -83.44 18.56
CA PHE A 494 -111.18 -83.47 18.06
C PHE A 494 -111.55 -84.86 17.53
#